data_AF-A0AA43G352-F1
#
_entry.id   AF-A0AA43G352-F1
#
_cell.length_a   1.000
_cell.length_b   1.000
_cell.length_c   1.000
_cell.angle_alpha   90.00
_cell.angle_beta   90.00
_cell.angle_gamma   90.00
#
_symmetry.space_group_name_H-M   'P 1'
#
loop_
_entity.id
_entity.type
_entity.pdbx_description
1 polymer ?
#
loop_
_entity_poly.entity_id
_entity_poly.type
_entity_poly.pdbx_seq_one_letter_code
_entity_poly.pdbx_strand_id
1 'polypeptide(L)' 'MKNALTVEEFAAAYSLNPATVRTNVTRKPDSLPKVLRIGRSVRFLISEIEKWEKNLLEAA' A
#
# COMPACT_ATOMS: atom_id res chain seq x y z
N MET A 1 -12.89 -13.56 -2.89
CA MET A 1 -11.94 -12.51 -3.33
C MET A 1 -11.29 -11.93 -2.09
N LYS A 2 -9.96 -11.72 -2.07
CA LYS A 2 -9.29 -11.02 -0.95
C LYS A 2 -9.62 -9.53 -1.04
N ASN A 3 -10.00 -8.89 0.06
CA ASN A 3 -10.29 -7.45 0.11
C ASN A 3 -9.07 -6.60 0.51
N ALA A 4 -7.96 -7.25 0.87
CA ALA A 4 -6.76 -6.59 1.33
C ALA A 4 -5.52 -7.42 0.96
N LEU A 5 -4.41 -6.72 0.66
CA LEU A 5 -3.09 -7.28 0.42
C LEU A 5 -2.21 -7.17 1.67
N THR A 6 -1.34 -8.15 1.88
CA THR A 6 -0.21 -7.99 2.80
C THR A 6 0.85 -7.07 2.22
N VAL A 7 1.89 -6.75 2.99
CA VAL A 7 3.02 -5.96 2.50
C VAL A 7 3.75 -6.68 1.37
N GLU A 8 3.90 -7.99 1.48
CA GLU A 8 4.58 -8.84 0.50
C GLU A 8 3.77 -8.92 -0.80
N GLU A 9 2.45 -9.09 -0.70
CA GLU A 9 1.56 -9.12 -1.86
C GLU A 9 1.52 -7.76 -2.59
N PHE A 10 1.39 -6.66 -1.84
CA PHE A 10 1.46 -5.31 -2.42
C PHE A 10 2.83 -5.06 -3.06
N ALA A 11 3.91 -5.38 -2.37
CA ALA A 11 5.26 -5.19 -2.90
C ALA A 11 5.48 -5.95 -4.21
N ALA A 12 5.02 -7.21 -4.28
CA ALA A 12 5.09 -8.00 -5.50
C ALA A 12 4.27 -7.38 -6.65
N ALA A 13 3.05 -6.91 -6.36
CA ALA A 13 2.17 -6.31 -7.37
C ALA A 13 2.77 -5.06 -8.05
N TYR A 14 3.52 -4.25 -7.29
CA TYR A 14 4.11 -3.01 -7.79
C TYR A 14 5.63 -3.10 -8.05
N SER A 15 6.19 -4.31 -8.09
CA SER A 15 7.65 -4.54 -8.27
C SER A 15 8.51 -3.76 -7.27
N LEU A 16 8.07 -3.67 -6.01
CA LEU A 16 8.76 -2.99 -4.92
C LEU A 16 9.45 -3.99 -3.97
N ASN A 17 10.44 -3.51 -3.21
CA ASN A 17 11.02 -4.27 -2.11
C ASN A 17 10.12 -4.22 -0.87
N PRO A 18 9.72 -5.36 -0.26
CA PRO A 18 8.89 -5.37 0.95
C PRO A 18 9.47 -4.55 2.11
N ALA A 19 10.80 -4.54 2.30
CA ALA A 19 11.45 -3.75 3.36
C ALA A 19 11.29 -2.23 3.12
N THR A 20 11.37 -1.80 1.87
CA THR A 20 11.09 -0.42 1.47
C THR A 20 9.64 -0.06 1.73
N VAL A 21 8.70 -0.94 1.38
CA VAL A 21 7.27 -0.72 1.67
C VAL A 21 7.03 -0.57 3.17
N ARG A 22 7.56 -1.46 4.02
CA ARG A 22 7.44 -1.35 5.49
C ARG A 22 8.00 -0.02 6.02
N THR A 23 9.13 0.41 5.47
CA THR A 23 9.76 1.68 5.84
C THR A 23 8.87 2.86 5.43
N ASN A 24 8.40 2.90 4.19
CA ASN A 24 7.58 3.98 3.65
C ASN A 24 6.23 4.09 4.35
N VAL A 25 5.62 2.96 4.75
CA VAL A 25 4.38 2.95 5.57
C VAL A 25 4.52 3.75 6.87
N THR A 26 5.74 3.93 7.38
CA THR A 26 6.01 4.69 8.61
C THR A 26 6.69 6.03 8.35
N ARG A 27 7.67 6.07 7.43
CA ARG A 27 8.54 7.23 7.19
C ARG A 27 8.04 8.14 6.06
N LYS A 28 7.25 7.62 5.12
CA LYS A 28 6.72 8.35 3.97
C LYS A 28 5.31 7.85 3.61
N PRO A 29 4.34 7.96 4.54
CA PRO A 29 3.03 7.35 4.38
C PRO A 29 2.28 7.86 3.14
N ASP A 30 2.50 9.12 2.75
CA ASP A 30 1.83 9.74 1.60
C ASP A 30 2.30 9.20 0.24
N SER A 31 3.42 8.46 0.22
CA SER A 31 3.91 7.81 -1.01
C SER A 31 3.23 6.48 -1.34
N LEU A 32 2.34 6.00 -0.46
CA LEU A 32 1.69 4.70 -0.58
C LEU A 32 0.17 4.86 -0.37
N PRO A 33 -0.64 3.86 -0.77
CA PRO A 33 -2.04 3.82 -0.40
C PRO A 33 -2.21 3.83 1.12
N LYS A 34 -3.34 4.38 1.59
CA LYS A 34 -3.68 4.35 3.01
C LYS A 34 -3.76 2.91 3.50
N VAL A 35 -3.07 2.62 4.60
CA VAL A 35 -3.00 1.28 5.17
C VAL A 35 -3.97 1.09 6.34
N LEU A 36 -4.49 -0.13 6.46
CA LEU A 36 -5.15 -0.62 7.66
C LEU A 36 -4.13 -1.33 8.54
N ARG A 37 -4.10 -0.99 9.84
CA ARG A 37 -3.27 -1.68 10.83
C ARG A 37 -4.14 -2.57 11.71
N ILE A 38 -3.79 -3.84 11.79
CA ILE A 38 -4.42 -4.82 12.69
C ILE A 38 -3.32 -5.35 13.62
N GLY A 39 -3.24 -4.76 14.81
CA GLY A 39 -2.08 -4.92 15.70
C GLY A 39 -0.79 -4.46 15.00
N ARG A 40 0.19 -5.35 14.90
CA ARG A 40 1.47 -5.09 14.20
C ARG A 40 1.40 -5.34 12.69
N SER A 41 0.32 -5.91 12.19
CA SER A 41 0.16 -6.24 10.77
C SER A 41 -0.30 -5.03 9.98
N VAL A 42 0.32 -4.80 8.83
CA VAL A 42 -0.08 -3.81 7.83
C VAL A 42 -0.85 -4.51 6.72
N ARG A 43 -1.95 -3.90 6.29
CA ARG A 43 -2.80 -4.37 5.18
C ARG A 43 -3.12 -3.21 4.24
N PHE A 44 -3.06 -3.48 2.94
CA PHE A 44 -3.47 -2.56 1.89
C PHE A 44 -4.86 -2.96 1.40
N LEU A 45 -5.88 -2.17 1.75
CA LEU A 45 -7.24 -2.42 1.25
C LEU A 45 -7.27 -2.14 -0.26
N ILE A 46 -7.93 -3.00 -1.02
CA ILE A 46 -8.04 -2.83 -2.48
C ILE A 46 -8.70 -1.48 -2.82
N SER A 47 -9.74 -1.09 -2.08
CA SER A 47 -10.42 0.19 -2.28
C SER A 47 -9.53 1.42 -2.02
N GLU A 48 -8.53 1.32 -1.14
CA GLU A 48 -7.58 2.41 -0.90
C GLU A 48 -6.45 2.42 -1.92
N ILE A 49 -6.08 1.25 -2.44
CA ILE A 49 -5.18 1.13 -3.59
C ILE A 49 -5.79 1.82 -4.82
N GLU A 50 -7.03 1.51 -5.16
CA GLU A 50 -7.74 2.09 -6.31
C GLU A 50 -7.80 3.62 -6.24
N LYS A 51 -8.10 4.17 -5.05
CA LYS A 51 -8.10 5.64 -4.83
C LYS A 51 -6.72 6.24 -5.01
N TRP A 52 -5.69 5.57 -4.50
CA TRP A 52 -4.31 6.02 -4.62
C TRP A 52 -3.84 6.02 -6.08
N GLU A 53 -4.14 4.97 -6.84
CA GLU A 53 -3.83 4.90 -8.28
C GLU A 53 -4.53 6.01 -9.05
N LYS A 54 -5.81 6.27 -8.75
CA LYS A 54 -6.56 7.37 -9.37
C LYS A 54 -5.90 8.73 -9.09
N ASN A 55 -5.50 8.99 -7.85
CA ASN A 55 -4.83 10.24 -7.49
C ASN A 55 -3.47 10.40 -8.20
N LEU A 56 -2.72 9.30 -8.43
CA LEU A 56 -1.48 9.34 -9.18
C LEU A 56 -1.68 9.74 -10.64
N LEU A 57 -2.76 9.23 -11.26
CA LEU A 57 -3.10 9.55 -12.65
C LEU A 57 -3.61 10.98 -12.82
N GLU A 58 -4.34 11.51 -11.84
CA GLU A 58 -4.84 12.90 -11.88
C GLU A 58 -3.74 13.93 -11.58
N ALA A 59 -2.68 13.51 -10.89
CA ALA A 59 -1.52 14.36 -10.58
C ALA A 59 -0.41 14.32 -11.64
N ALA A 60 -0.51 13.45 -12.64
CA ALA A 60 0.44 13.28 -13.75
C ALA A 60 0.06 14.13 -14.97
#